data_AF-A0A395P2F1-F1
#
_entry.id   AF-A0A395P2F1-F1
#
_cell.length_a   1.000
_cell.length_b   1.000
_cell.length_c   1.000
_cell.angle_alpha   90.00
_cell.angle_beta   90.00
_cell.angle_gamma   90.00
#
_symmetry.space_group_name_H-M   'P 1'
#
loop_
_entity.id
_entity.type
_entity.pdbx_description
1 polymer ?
#
loop_
_entity_poly.entity_id
_entity_poly.type
_entity_poly.pdbx_seq_one_letter_code
_entity_poly.pdbx_strand_id
1 'polypeptide(L)'
;MGVEVEKVTGGKLDILVNNAGILTRGALADVSPEHIYTIFNTNVFGLMAVVSSVLPLLIATKGTIVNISSASSVTPFPFKGPYAMTKAALNSYGRTLAIELSPFDVRVLTCPTGLYKAMAGRMN
;
A
#
# COMPACT_ATOMS: atom_id res chain seq x y z
N MET A 1 -14.23 9.61 -1.32
CA MET A 1 -13.95 8.20 -1.69
C MET A 1 -14.86 7.22 -0.95
N GLY A 2 -14.82 7.10 0.38
CA GLY A 2 -15.68 6.14 1.12
C GLY A 2 -17.17 6.19 0.76
N VAL A 3 -17.77 7.39 0.76
CA VAL A 3 -19.18 7.62 0.38
C VAL A 3 -19.50 7.19 -1.06
N GLU A 4 -18.54 7.36 -1.96
CA GLU A 4 -18.71 7.00 -3.38
C GLU A 4 -18.65 5.48 -3.56
N VAL A 5 -17.69 4.82 -2.89
CA VAL A 5 -17.59 3.36 -2.87
C VAL A 5 -18.85 2.76 -2.26
N GLU A 6 -19.34 3.30 -1.15
CA GLU A 6 -20.60 2.88 -0.50
C GLU A 6 -21.78 2.95 -1.47
N LYS A 7 -21.92 4.07 -2.19
CA LYS A 7 -22.99 4.26 -3.19
C LYS A 7 -22.92 3.24 -4.33
N VAL A 8 -21.72 2.95 -4.84
CA VAL A 8 -21.53 2.04 -5.99
C VAL A 8 -21.63 0.57 -5.58
N THR A 9 -21.31 0.23 -4.34
CA THR A 9 -21.27 -1.15 -3.85
C THR A 9 -22.49 -1.55 -3.01
N GLY A 10 -23.39 -0.62 -2.70
CA GLY A 10 -24.51 -0.86 -1.79
C GLY A 10 -24.06 -1.09 -0.35
N GLY A 11 -22.97 -0.44 0.07
CA GLY A 11 -22.45 -0.50 1.44
C GLY A 11 -21.66 -1.74 1.81
N LYS A 12 -21.11 -2.46 0.81
CA LYS A 12 -20.36 -3.71 1.05
C LYS A 12 -19.05 -3.70 0.28
N LEU A 13 -17.95 -4.06 0.94
CA LEU A 13 -16.66 -4.23 0.28
C LEU A 13 -15.99 -5.52 0.77
N ASP A 14 -15.96 -6.56 -0.07
CA ASP A 14 -15.37 -7.84 0.33
C ASP A 14 -13.84 -7.85 0.26
N ILE A 15 -13.27 -7.14 -0.72
CA ILE A 15 -11.82 -7.12 -0.96
C ILE A 15 -11.36 -5.72 -1.31
N LEU A 16 -10.34 -5.23 -0.58
CA LEU A 16 -9.59 -4.03 -0.93
C LEU A 16 -8.18 -4.42 -1.36
N VAL A 17 -7.76 -4.06 -2.57
CA VAL A 17 -6.38 -4.26 -3.04
C VAL A 17 -5.66 -2.92 -3.16
N ASN A 18 -4.74 -2.66 -2.23
CA ASN A 18 -3.89 -1.49 -2.25
C ASN A 18 -2.64 -1.76 -3.10
N ASN A 19 -2.69 -1.36 -4.37
CA ASN A 19 -1.61 -1.53 -5.34
C ASN A 19 -0.93 -0.22 -5.77
N ALA A 20 -1.58 0.93 -5.57
CA ALA A 20 -1.04 2.21 -6.01
C ALA A 20 0.37 2.45 -5.45
N GLY A 21 1.29 2.85 -6.31
CA GLY A 21 2.65 3.17 -5.89
C GLY A 21 3.51 3.69 -7.02
N ILE A 22 4.45 4.56 -6.66
CA ILE A 22 5.49 5.09 -7.53
C ILE A 22 6.86 4.62 -7.05
N LEU A 23 7.86 4.75 -7.93
CA LEU A 23 9.23 4.42 -7.64
C LEU A 23 10.11 5.65 -7.88
N THR A 24 10.89 6.01 -6.87
CA THR A 24 11.93 7.03 -6.94
C THR A 24 13.28 6.31 -7.00
N ARG A 25 14.12 6.70 -7.97
CA ARG A 25 15.51 6.22 -8.08
C ARG A 25 16.46 7.28 -7.56
N GLY A 26 17.52 6.85 -6.89
CA GLY A 26 18.58 7.74 -6.41
C GLY A 26 19.33 7.16 -5.22
N ALA A 27 20.59 7.57 -5.05
CA ALA A 27 21.34 7.26 -3.85
C ALA A 27 20.64 7.93 -2.67
N LEU A 28 20.48 7.20 -1.56
CA LEU A 28 19.74 7.73 -0.40
C LEU A 28 20.35 9.03 0.14
N ALA A 29 21.66 9.20 0.03
CA ALA A 29 22.37 10.41 0.44
C ALA A 29 22.05 11.63 -0.45
N ASP A 30 21.58 11.42 -1.69
CA ASP A 30 21.43 12.48 -2.70
C ASP A 30 19.95 12.74 -3.07
N VAL A 31 19.01 11.94 -2.57
CA VAL A 31 17.58 12.12 -2.87
C VAL A 31 17.04 13.30 -2.07
N SER A 32 16.41 14.25 -2.76
CA SER A 32 15.82 15.42 -2.11
C SER A 32 14.67 15.04 -1.17
N PRO A 33 14.46 15.78 -0.07
CA PRO A 33 13.34 15.55 0.85
C PRO A 33 11.98 15.57 0.14
N GLU A 34 11.80 16.43 -0.86
CA GLU A 34 10.55 16.57 -1.62
C GLU A 34 10.20 15.27 -2.36
N HIS A 35 11.20 14.61 -2.96
CA HIS A 35 11.01 13.31 -3.59
C HIS A 35 10.69 12.22 -2.57
N ILE A 36 11.26 12.28 -1.37
CA ILE A 36 10.93 11.35 -0.27
C ILE A 36 9.47 11.57 0.18
N TYR A 37 9.05 12.81 0.39
CA TYR A 37 7.67 13.12 0.76
C TYR A 37 6.69 12.68 -0.31
N THR A 38 7.02 12.90 -1.58
CA THR A 38 6.18 12.50 -2.71
C THR A 38 5.95 10.98 -2.72
N ILE A 39 7.00 10.17 -2.61
CA ILE A 39 6.86 8.72 -2.62
C ILE A 39 6.15 8.19 -1.37
N PHE A 40 6.37 8.79 -0.19
CA PHE A 40 5.64 8.41 1.03
C PHE A 40 4.15 8.80 0.96
N ASN A 41 3.84 9.98 0.45
CA ASN A 41 2.46 10.44 0.22
C ASN A 41 1.70 9.45 -0.65
N THR A 42 2.31 8.99 -1.75
CA THR A 42 1.64 8.01 -2.62
C THR A 42 1.62 6.61 -2.03
N ASN A 43 2.79 6.07 -1.66
CA ASN A 43 2.92 4.64 -1.36
C ASN A 43 2.46 4.26 0.04
N VAL A 44 2.44 5.19 0.99
CA VAL A 44 2.15 4.93 2.41
C VAL A 44 0.90 5.69 2.84
N PHE A 45 0.94 7.02 2.83
CA PHE A 45 -0.16 7.81 3.40
C PHE A 45 -1.45 7.70 2.57
N GLY A 46 -1.34 7.66 1.24
CA GLY A 46 -2.46 7.41 0.35
C GLY A 46 -3.15 6.06 0.64
N LEU A 47 -2.35 5.01 0.84
CA LEU A 47 -2.87 3.70 1.23
C LEU A 47 -3.59 3.75 2.58
N MET A 48 -3.01 4.38 3.59
CA MET A 48 -3.62 4.50 4.92
C MET A 48 -4.94 5.28 4.85
N ALA A 49 -4.99 6.36 4.07
CA ALA A 49 -6.20 7.14 3.86
C ALA A 49 -7.30 6.30 3.17
N VAL A 50 -6.94 5.49 2.18
CA VAL A 50 -7.88 4.56 1.51
C VAL A 50 -8.48 3.60 2.52
N VAL A 51 -7.64 2.87 3.26
CA VAL A 51 -8.07 1.91 4.28
C VAL A 51 -9.00 2.57 5.29
N SER A 52 -8.59 3.71 5.87
CA SER A 52 -9.41 4.42 6.87
C SER A 52 -10.78 4.81 6.33
N SER A 53 -10.88 5.18 5.05
CA SER A 53 -12.14 5.67 4.48
C SER A 53 -13.16 4.59 4.11
N VAL A 54 -12.71 3.34 3.93
CA VAL A 54 -13.59 2.21 3.54
C VAL A 54 -13.66 1.11 4.60
N LEU A 55 -12.97 1.29 5.74
CA LEU A 55 -12.94 0.31 6.82
C LEU A 55 -14.33 -0.15 7.30
N PRO A 56 -15.34 0.73 7.47
CA PRO A 56 -16.68 0.27 7.87
C PRO A 56 -17.29 -0.73 6.88
N LEU A 57 -17.04 -0.54 5.58
CA LEU A 57 -17.55 -1.41 4.51
C LEU A 57 -16.88 -2.79 4.52
N LEU A 58 -15.60 -2.84 4.91
CA LEU A 58 -14.83 -4.08 5.07
C LEU A 58 -15.25 -4.83 6.34
N ILE A 59 -15.53 -4.11 7.43
CA ILE A 59 -16.03 -4.72 8.68
C ILE A 59 -17.41 -5.34 8.44
N ALA A 60 -18.29 -4.65 7.70
CA ALA A 60 -19.63 -5.14 7.39
C ALA A 60 -19.64 -6.49 6.64
N THR A 61 -18.57 -6.79 5.90
CA THR A 61 -18.44 -8.01 5.10
C THR A 61 -17.46 -9.03 5.68
N LYS A 62 -16.74 -8.70 6.77
CA LYS A 62 -15.58 -9.46 7.24
C LYS A 62 -14.54 -9.65 6.12
N GLY A 63 -14.31 -8.56 5.40
CA GLY A 63 -13.57 -8.53 4.15
C GLY A 63 -12.07 -8.76 4.30
N THR A 64 -11.35 -8.53 3.21
CA THR A 64 -9.90 -8.74 3.14
C THR A 64 -9.18 -7.55 2.53
N ILE A 65 -8.17 -7.04 3.23
CA ILE A 65 -7.26 -6.01 2.74
C ILE A 65 -6.00 -6.70 2.21
N VAL A 66 -5.60 -6.37 0.99
CA VAL A 66 -4.37 -6.85 0.36
C VAL A 66 -3.47 -5.67 0.04
N ASN A 67 -2.34 -5.57 0.73
CA ASN A 67 -1.33 -4.55 0.50
C ASN A 67 -0.21 -5.12 -0.39
N ILE A 68 0.04 -4.48 -1.54
CA ILE A 68 1.12 -4.88 -2.44
C ILE A 68 2.44 -4.26 -1.94
N SER A 69 3.31 -5.11 -1.43
CA SER A 69 4.67 -4.79 -1.02
C SER A 69 5.68 -5.22 -2.09
N SER A 70 6.97 -5.22 -1.75
CA SER A 70 8.06 -5.62 -2.64
C SER A 70 9.11 -6.44 -1.87
N ALA A 71 9.83 -7.32 -2.57
CA ALA A 71 11.07 -7.91 -2.06
C ALA A 71 12.09 -6.84 -1.60
N SER A 72 12.03 -5.64 -2.18
CA SER A 72 12.85 -4.49 -1.77
C SER A 72 12.57 -4.01 -0.33
N SER A 73 11.49 -4.48 0.30
CA SER A 73 11.18 -4.17 1.70
C SER A 73 12.10 -4.87 2.71
N VAL A 74 12.76 -5.96 2.31
CA VAL A 74 13.64 -6.77 3.16
C VAL A 74 15.03 -6.94 2.55
N THR A 75 15.14 -6.89 1.22
CA THR A 75 16.42 -6.97 0.50
C THR A 75 16.82 -5.58 0.02
N PRO A 76 18.00 -5.07 0.41
CA PRO A 76 18.48 -3.77 -0.05
C PRO A 76 18.87 -3.83 -1.53
N PHE A 77 18.35 -2.88 -2.31
CA PHE A 77 18.76 -2.66 -3.69
C PHE A 77 19.33 -1.24 -3.81
N PRO A 78 20.59 -1.08 -4.26
CA PRO A 78 21.16 0.24 -4.51
C PRO A 78 20.25 1.09 -5.40
N PHE A 79 20.22 2.39 -5.12
CA PHE A 79 19.42 3.39 -5.84
C PHE A 79 17.89 3.21 -5.77
N LYS A 80 17.37 2.30 -4.95
CA LYS A 80 15.92 2.12 -4.68
C LYS A 80 15.55 2.40 -3.23
N GLY A 81 16.42 3.04 -2.46
CA GLY A 81 16.25 3.23 -1.03
C GLY A 81 14.92 3.88 -0.64
N PRO A 82 14.53 5.03 -1.23
CA PRO A 82 13.24 5.66 -0.91
C PRO A 82 12.05 4.71 -1.12
N TYR A 83 12.05 3.98 -2.24
CA TYR A 83 11.01 2.98 -2.53
C TYR A 83 11.03 1.83 -1.51
N ALA A 84 12.21 1.26 -1.23
CA ALA A 84 12.40 0.20 -0.25
C ALA A 84 11.88 0.59 1.14
N MET A 85 12.17 1.82 1.59
CA MET A 85 11.65 2.36 2.85
C MET A 85 10.11 2.37 2.88
N THR A 86 9.46 2.85 1.81
CA THR A 86 7.98 2.84 1.76
C THR A 86 7.40 1.42 1.82
N LYS A 87 8.02 0.44 1.16
CA LYS A 87 7.55 -0.95 1.19
C LYS A 87 7.84 -1.65 2.52
N ALA A 88 8.93 -1.29 3.20
CA ALA A 88 9.18 -1.71 4.58
C ALA A 88 8.14 -1.12 5.55
N ALA A 89 7.78 0.15 5.39
CA ALA A 89 6.70 0.79 6.16
C ALA A 89 5.37 0.05 5.98
N LEU A 90 5.03 -0.33 4.73
CA LEU A 90 3.82 -1.12 4.46
C LEU A 90 3.83 -2.50 5.12
N ASN A 91 4.99 -3.18 5.19
CA ASN A 91 5.08 -4.46 5.90
C ASN A 91 4.78 -4.30 7.39
N SER A 92 5.34 -3.27 8.01
CA SER A 92 5.07 -2.98 9.43
C SER A 92 3.60 -2.61 9.63
N TYR A 93 3.09 -1.68 8.84
CA TYR A 93 1.69 -1.24 8.89
C TYR A 93 0.72 -2.41 8.72
N GLY A 94 0.90 -3.24 7.70
CA GLY A 94 0.00 -4.34 7.42
C GLY A 94 0.01 -5.43 8.49
N ARG A 95 1.16 -5.71 9.12
CA ARG A 95 1.25 -6.65 10.24
C ARG A 95 0.51 -6.13 11.47
N THR A 96 0.70 -4.86 11.82
CA THR A 96 -0.01 -4.24 12.94
C THR A 96 -1.51 -4.20 12.67
N LEU A 97 -1.91 -3.74 11.48
CA LEU A 97 -3.32 -3.63 11.10
C LEU A 97 -4.02 -5.01 11.12
N ALA A 98 -3.33 -6.09 10.75
CA ALA A 98 -3.88 -7.44 10.83
C ALA A 98 -4.29 -7.83 12.26
N ILE A 99 -3.49 -7.44 13.25
CA ILE A 99 -3.75 -7.71 14.66
C ILE A 99 -4.90 -6.82 15.15
N GLU A 100 -4.87 -5.54 14.80
CA GLU A 100 -5.89 -4.58 15.22
C GLU A 100 -7.27 -4.90 14.63
N LEU A 101 -7.32 -5.47 13.43
CA LEU A 101 -8.56 -5.79 12.73
C LEU A 101 -9.05 -7.23 12.94
N SER A 102 -8.26 -8.10 13.59
CA SER A 102 -8.67 -9.47 13.86
C SER A 102 -9.97 -9.58 14.68
N PRO A 103 -10.27 -8.70 15.67
CA PRO A 103 -11.54 -8.77 16.41
C PRO A 103 -12.79 -8.51 15.55
N PHE A 104 -12.60 -7.92 14.36
CA PHE A 104 -13.68 -7.64 13.40
C PHE A 104 -13.77 -8.69 12.29
N ASP A 105 -13.04 -9.80 12.40
CA ASP A 105 -12.90 -10.83 11.37
C ASP A 105 -12.39 -10.31 10.01
N VAL A 106 -11.76 -9.12 9.97
CA VAL A 106 -11.19 -8.55 8.75
C VAL A 106 -9.75 -9.05 8.59
N ARG A 107 -9.46 -9.68 7.45
CA ARG A 107 -8.12 -10.22 7.15
C ARG A 107 -7.26 -9.14 6.51
N VAL A 108 -5.98 -9.09 6.88
CA VAL A 108 -4.99 -8.22 6.22
C VAL A 108 -3.83 -9.07 5.72
N LEU A 109 -3.58 -9.00 4.41
CA LEU A 109 -2.49 -9.68 3.74
C LEU A 109 -1.52 -8.64 3.18
N THR A 110 -0.24 -8.76 3.50
CA THR A 110 0.81 -7.94 2.87
C THR A 110 1.68 -8.83 2.01
N CYS A 111 1.61 -8.64 0.70
CA CYS A 111 2.22 -9.52 -0.29
C CYS A 111 3.50 -8.91 -0.85
N PRO A 112 4.70 -9.42 -0.53
CA PRO A 112 5.94 -8.99 -1.15
C PRO A 112 5.98 -9.47 -2.61
N THR A 113 6.08 -8.54 -3.56
CA THR A 113 6.24 -8.89 -4.97
C THR A 113 7.72 -8.88 -5.39
N GLY A 114 8.09 -9.86 -6.20
CA GLY A 114 9.39 -9.91 -6.88
C GLY A 114 9.40 -9.05 -8.16
N LEU A 115 10.39 -9.28 -9.01
CA LEU A 115 10.39 -8.69 -10.35
C LEU A 115 9.30 -9.36 -11.19
N TYR A 116 8.33 -8.59 -11.66
CA TYR A 116 7.34 -9.03 -12.63
C TYR A 116 7.25 -8.03 -13.78
N LYS A 117 6.77 -8.48 -14.93
CA LYS A 117 6.54 -7.62 -16.09
C LYS A 117 5.35 -6.71 -15.80
N ALA A 118 5.62 -5.52 -15.29
CA ALA A 118 4.63 -4.47 -15.18
C ALA A 118 4.54 -3.71 -16.51
N MET A 119 3.34 -3.26 -16.88
CA MET A 119 3.15 -2.23 -17.89
C MET A 119 3.62 -0.88 -17.31
N ALA A 120 4.93 -0.74 -17.08
CA ALA A 120 5.52 0.58 -16.89
C ALA A 120 5.38 1.28 -18.24
N GLY A 121 4.76 2.47 -18.25
CA GLY A 121 4.47 3.20 -19.48
C GLY A 121 5.66 3.17 -20.43
N ARG A 122 5.43 2.81 -21.69
CA ARG A 122 6.42 3.00 -22.74
C ARG A 122 6.78 4.48 -22.72
N MET A 123 8.00 4.80 -22.26
CA MET A 123 8.58 6.08 -22.60
C MET A 123 8.91 5.97 -24.08
N ASN A 124 8.06 6.58 -24.90
CA ASN A 124 8.36 6.87 -26.29
C ASN A 124 9.37 8.02 -26.32
#